data_AF-A0A5L8LBE9-F1
#
_entry.id   AF-A0A5L8LBE9-F1
#
_cell.length_a   1.000
_cell.length_b   1.000
_cell.length_c   1.000
_cell.angle_alpha   90.00
_cell.angle_beta   90.00
_cell.angle_gamma   90.00
#
_symmetry.space_group_name_H-M   'P 1'
#
loop_
_entity.id
_entity.type
_entity.pdbx_description
1 polymer ?
#
loop_
_entity_poly.entity_id
_entity_poly.type
_entity_poly.pdbx_seq_one_letter_code
_entity_poly.pdbx_strand_id
1 'polypeptide(L)'
;MNLETIKNLQTSLKALENQLINHQQNRAVVENLEEQIASLKAQNDFNLLQGIKKNLELLSGAFCDEKGLGKLNLMLHNAKVPPKYYDIFYQMLAVNA
;
A
#
# COMPACT_ATOMS: atom_id res chain seq x y z
N MET A 1 30.73 -40.82 35.33
CA MET A 1 30.70 -39.94 34.14
C MET A 1 32.13 -39.52 33.85
N ASN A 2 32.66 -39.73 32.63
CA ASN A 2 34.07 -39.45 32.35
C ASN A 2 34.28 -37.99 31.88
N LEU A 3 35.52 -37.53 31.92
CA LEU A 3 35.89 -36.15 31.55
C LEU A 3 35.55 -35.81 30.08
N GLU A 4 35.70 -36.79 29.18
CA GLU A 4 35.33 -36.69 27.75
C GLU A 4 33.83 -36.37 27.60
N THR A 5 32.99 -37.05 28.39
CA THR A 5 31.53 -36.91 28.34
C THR A 5 31.12 -35.50 28.79
N ILE A 6 31.78 -34.99 29.83
CA ILE A 6 31.56 -33.63 30.35
C ILE A 6 31.95 -32.57 29.30
N LYS A 7 33.11 -32.73 28.64
CA LYS A 7 33.55 -31.80 27.58
C LYS A 7 32.59 -31.82 26.39
N ASN A 8 32.12 -32.99 25.96
CA ASN A 8 31.17 -33.12 24.87
C ASN A 8 29.81 -32.47 25.19
N LEU A 9 29.35 -32.62 26.43
CA LEU A 9 28.14 -31.95 26.92
C LEU A 9 28.31 -30.42 26.93
N GLN A 10 29.44 -29.90 27.39
CA GLN A 10 29.73 -28.47 27.40
C GLN A 10 29.72 -27.87 25.98
N THR A 11 30.34 -28.56 25.02
CA THR A 11 30.32 -28.14 23.61
C THR A 11 28.90 -28.14 23.03
N SER A 12 28.12 -29.18 23.33
CA SER A 12 26.74 -29.30 22.86
C SER A 12 25.83 -28.22 23.45
N LEU A 13 26.00 -27.91 24.75
CA LEU A 13 25.29 -26.82 25.42
C LEU A 13 25.59 -25.45 24.80
N LYS A 14 26.86 -25.19 24.50
CA LYS A 14 27.25 -23.93 23.87
C LYS A 14 26.73 -23.79 22.44
N ALA A 15 26.68 -24.90 21.70
CA ALA A 15 26.06 -24.92 20.38
C ALA A 15 24.54 -24.63 20.47
N LEU A 16 23.85 -25.22 21.45
CA LEU A 16 22.42 -24.97 21.70
C LEU A 16 22.15 -23.53 22.11
N GLU A 17 22.98 -22.95 22.97
CA GLU A 17 22.90 -21.53 23.37
C GLU A 17 23.00 -20.61 22.16
N ASN A 18 23.98 -20.84 21.28
CA ASN A 18 24.12 -20.07 20.05
C ASN A 18 22.90 -20.22 19.12
N GLN A 19 22.35 -21.43 19.00
CA GLN A 19 21.14 -21.68 18.20
C GLN A 19 19.94 -20.92 18.77
N LEU A 20 19.78 -20.88 20.10
CA LEU A 20 18.73 -20.14 20.78
C LEU A 20 18.85 -18.63 20.54
N ILE A 21 20.06 -18.07 20.67
CA ILE A 21 20.33 -16.65 20.41
C ILE A 21 19.97 -16.30 18.96
N ASN A 22 20.43 -17.11 18.00
CA ASN A 22 20.12 -16.89 16.58
C ASN A 22 18.61 -16.97 16.31
N HIS A 23 17.91 -17.92 16.92
CA HIS A 23 16.47 -18.04 16.78
C HIS A 23 15.73 -16.82 17.35
N GLN A 24 16.16 -16.30 18.51
CA GLN A 24 15.58 -15.09 19.10
C GLN A 24 15.80 -13.85 18.21
N GLN A 25 17.01 -13.70 17.65
CA GLN A 25 17.30 -12.62 16.70
C GLN A 25 16.43 -12.72 15.45
N ASN A 26 16.32 -13.91 14.86
CA ASN A 26 15.46 -14.14 13.70
C ASN A 26 13.99 -13.83 14.00
N ARG A 27 13.51 -14.17 15.20
CA ARG A 27 12.14 -13.86 15.62
C ARG A 27 11.90 -12.35 15.67
N ALA A 28 12.83 -11.58 16.23
CA ALA A 28 12.71 -10.12 16.25
C ALA A 28 12.65 -9.51 14.83
N VAL A 29 13.40 -10.09 13.88
CA VAL A 29 13.34 -9.68 12.47
C VAL A 29 11.98 -10.00 11.86
N VAL A 30 11.42 -11.19 12.12
CA VAL A 30 10.09 -11.57 11.63
C VAL A 30 9.00 -10.66 12.19
N GLU A 31 9.02 -10.40 13.49
CA GLU A 31 8.06 -9.49 14.15
C GLU A 31 8.12 -8.07 13.52
N ASN A 32 9.33 -7.56 13.26
CA ASN A 32 9.49 -6.28 12.56
C ASN A 32 8.93 -6.29 11.13
N LEU A 33 9.14 -7.38 10.38
CA LEU A 33 8.58 -7.52 9.03
C LEU A 33 7.05 -7.59 9.04
N GLU A 34 6.45 -8.27 10.03
CA GLU A 34 5.01 -8.32 10.20
C GLU A 34 4.40 -6.93 10.45
N GLU A 35 5.04 -6.12 11.29
CA GLU A 35 4.65 -4.72 11.51
C GLU A 35 4.72 -3.88 10.23
N GLN A 36 5.80 -4.02 9.45
CA GLN A 36 5.95 -3.32 8.17
C GLN A 36 4.87 -3.75 7.17
N ILE A 37 4.56 -5.04 7.08
CA ILE A 37 3.50 -5.56 6.22
C ILE A 37 2.14 -5.00 6.64
N ALA A 38 1.84 -4.95 7.94
CA ALA A 38 0.60 -4.39 8.45
C ALA A 38 0.46 -2.90 8.08
N SER A 39 1.54 -2.12 8.25
CA SER A 39 1.59 -0.70 7.87
C SER A 39 1.35 -0.50 6.36
N LEU A 40 2.03 -1.29 5.52
CA LEU A 40 1.85 -1.24 4.06
C LEU A 40 0.43 -1.60 3.62
N LYS A 41 -0.19 -2.61 4.25
CA LYS A 41 -1.59 -2.96 4.00
C LYS A 41 -2.53 -1.82 4.34
N ALA A 42 -2.38 -1.21 5.52
CA ALA A 42 -3.21 -0.08 5.94
C ALA A 42 -3.08 1.13 4.99
N GLN A 43 -1.86 1.43 4.52
CA GLN A 43 -1.63 2.49 3.53
C GLN A 43 -2.28 2.16 2.19
N ASN A 44 -2.17 0.92 1.72
CA ASN A 44 -2.79 0.49 0.47
C ASN A 44 -4.32 0.58 0.54
N ASP A 45 -4.92 0.10 1.64
CA ASP A 45 -6.37 0.16 1.86
C ASP A 45 -6.86 1.61 1.90
N PHE A 46 -6.12 2.50 2.57
CA PHE A 46 -6.43 3.93 2.58
C PHE A 46 -6.36 4.55 1.18
N ASN A 47 -5.31 4.26 0.42
CA ASN A 47 -5.14 4.75 -0.95
C ASN A 47 -6.26 4.26 -1.88
N LEU A 48 -6.67 3.00 -1.73
CA LEU A 48 -7.79 2.42 -2.46
C LEU A 48 -9.09 3.18 -2.14
N LEU A 49 -9.38 3.41 -0.85
CA LEU A 49 -10.57 4.16 -0.42
C LEU A 49 -10.58 5.59 -0.96
N GLN A 50 -9.44 6.28 -0.97
CA GLN A 50 -9.32 7.62 -1.56
C GLN A 50 -9.58 7.60 -3.07
N GLY A 51 -9.06 6.59 -3.77
CA GLY A 51 -9.32 6.39 -5.20
C GLY A 51 -10.80 6.16 -5.49
N ILE A 52 -11.46 5.30 -4.70
CA ILE A 52 -12.90 5.05 -4.80
C ILE A 52 -13.70 6.32 -4.55
N LYS A 53 -13.37 7.06 -3.47
CA LYS A 53 -14.05 8.33 -3.13
C LYS A 53 -13.97 9.32 -4.29
N LYS A 54 -12.78 9.53 -4.87
CA LYS A 54 -12.58 10.42 -6.02
C LYS A 54 -13.42 9.99 -7.23
N ASN A 55 -13.50 8.69 -7.51
CA ASN A 55 -14.32 8.19 -8.60
C ASN A 55 -15.82 8.41 -8.35
N LEU A 56 -16.28 8.23 -7.10
CA LEU A 56 -17.67 8.52 -6.72
C LEU A 56 -18.01 10.00 -6.87
N GLU A 57 -17.11 10.91 -6.50
CA GLU A 57 -17.28 12.35 -6.70
C GLU A 57 -17.41 12.70 -8.19
N LEU A 58 -16.59 12.09 -9.05
CA LEU A 58 -16.68 12.27 -10.51
C LEU A 58 -18.01 11.74 -11.08
N LEU A 59 -18.45 10.57 -10.63
CA LEU A 59 -19.72 9.99 -11.04
C LEU A 59 -20.89 10.86 -10.57
N SER A 60 -20.89 11.29 -9.31
CA SER A 60 -21.92 12.18 -8.76
C SER A 60 -21.98 13.49 -9.54
N GLY A 61 -20.83 14.11 -9.86
CA GLY A 61 -20.79 15.31 -10.67
C GLY A 61 -21.37 15.09 -12.07
N ALA A 62 -21.04 13.97 -12.72
CA ALA A 62 -21.57 13.63 -14.04
C ALA A 62 -23.08 13.33 -14.04
N PHE A 63 -23.63 12.78 -12.97
CA PHE A 63 -25.07 12.55 -12.83
C PHE A 63 -25.83 13.85 -12.55
N CYS A 64 -25.29 14.73 -11.72
CA CYS A 64 -25.93 16.03 -11.43
C CYS A 64 -25.89 16.99 -12.62
N ASP A 65 -24.97 16.78 -13.58
CA ASP A 65 -24.76 17.63 -14.74
C ASP A 65 -24.43 16.80 -15.99
N GLU A 66 -25.45 16.18 -16.58
CA GLU A 66 -25.31 15.23 -17.70
C GLU A 66 -24.78 15.86 -18.99
N LYS A 67 -24.91 17.19 -19.16
CA LYS A 67 -24.51 17.92 -20.38
C LYS A 67 -23.41 18.94 -20.16
N GLY A 68 -23.00 19.18 -18.92
CA GLY A 68 -21.99 20.17 -18.60
C GLY A 68 -20.68 19.58 -18.09
N LEU A 69 -20.03 20.32 -17.20
CA LEU A 69 -18.65 20.09 -16.77
C LEU A 69 -18.51 18.77 -16.01
N GLY A 70 -19.54 18.35 -15.27
CA GLY A 70 -19.53 17.09 -14.54
C GLY A 70 -19.29 15.89 -15.46
N LYS A 71 -20.06 15.80 -16.56
CA LYS A 71 -19.91 14.74 -17.55
C LYS A 71 -18.57 14.81 -18.27
N LEU A 72 -18.13 16.01 -18.65
CA LEU A 72 -16.83 16.22 -19.31
C LEU A 72 -15.67 15.74 -18.42
N ASN A 73 -15.69 16.08 -17.13
CA ASN A 73 -14.67 15.67 -16.17
C ASN A 73 -14.57 14.15 -16.03
N LEU A 74 -15.70 13.47 -15.98
CA LEU A 74 -15.74 12.01 -15.97
C LEU A 74 -15.16 11.41 -17.26
N MET A 75 -15.49 11.98 -18.43
CA MET A 75 -14.96 11.52 -19.71
C MET A 75 -13.46 11.70 -19.81
N LEU A 76 -12.94 12.87 -19.44
CA LEU A 76 -11.49 13.15 -19.44
C LEU A 76 -10.74 12.27 -18.44
N HIS A 77 -11.35 12.01 -17.28
CA HIS A 77 -10.78 11.10 -16.28
C HIS A 77 -10.70 9.66 -16.81
N ASN A 78 -11.76 9.18 -17.45
CA ASN A 78 -11.80 7.84 -18.05
C ASN A 78 -10.82 7.70 -19.23
N ALA A 79 -10.66 8.75 -20.03
CA ALA A 79 -9.68 8.84 -21.11
C ALA A 79 -8.23 8.98 -20.60
N LYS A 80 -8.01 9.02 -19.27
CA LYS A 80 -6.69 9.21 -18.63
C LYS A 80 -5.99 10.49 -19.06
N VAL A 81 -6.76 11.52 -19.41
CA VAL A 81 -6.21 12.85 -19.66
C VAL A 81 -5.70 13.42 -18.33
N PRO A 82 -4.45 13.91 -18.25
CA PRO A 82 -3.97 14.58 -17.05
C PRO A 82 -4.78 15.86 -16.75
N PRO A 83 -5.16 16.13 -15.49
CA PRO A 83 -5.98 17.30 -15.12
C PRO A 83 -5.42 18.65 -15.59
N LYS A 84 -4.08 18.78 -15.68
CA LYS A 84 -3.40 19.97 -16.20
C LYS A 84 -3.76 20.35 -17.65
N TYR A 85 -4.43 19.46 -18.38
CA TYR A 85 -4.88 19.70 -19.75
C TYR A 85 -6.40 19.89 -19.85
N TYR A 86 -7.16 19.84 -18.75
CA TYR A 86 -8.62 19.92 -18.79
C TYR A 86 -9.11 21.29 -19.31
N ASP A 87 -8.34 22.35 -19.05
CA ASP A 87 -8.66 23.71 -19.49
C ASP A 87 -8.86 23.83 -21.01
N ILE A 88 -8.12 23.04 -21.80
CA ILE A 88 -8.27 23.00 -23.27
C ILE A 88 -9.70 22.57 -23.64
N PHE A 89 -10.26 21.59 -22.92
CA PHE A 89 -11.59 21.05 -23.19
C PHE A 89 -12.69 21.93 -22.59
N TYR A 90 -12.44 22.58 -21.45
CA TYR A 90 -13.37 23.55 -20.88
C TYR A 90 -13.61 24.72 -21.81
N GLN A 91 -12.54 25.23 -22.46
CA GLN A 91 -12.65 26.29 -23.45
C GLN A 91 -13.51 25.88 -24.66
N MET A 92 -13.38 24.62 -25.12
CA MET A 92 -14.21 24.10 -26.22
C MET A 92 -15.69 23.94 -25.85
N LEU A 93 -15.97 23.60 -24.59
CA LEU A 93 -17.35 23.51 -24.09
C LEU A 93 -17.98 24.91 -24.00
N ALA A 94 -17.25 25.90 -23.49
CA ALA A 94 -17.73 27.28 -23.33
C ALA A 94 -17.98 28.01 -24.67
N VAL A 95 -17.32 27.60 -25.76
CA VAL A 95 -17.52 28.17 -27.10
C VAL A 95 -18.77 27.60 -27.80
N ASN A 96 -19.24 26.42 -27.38
CA ASN A 96 -20.38 25.71 -27.97
C ASN A 96 -21.63 25.66 -27.06
N ALA A 97 -21.59 26.35 -25.91
CA ALA A 97 -22.69 26.49 -24.96
C ALA A 97 -23.52 27.75 -25.25
#